data_AF-A0A849Q2K8-F1
#
_entry.id   AF-A0A849Q2K8-F1
#
_cell.length_a   1.000
_cell.length_b   1.000
_cell.length_c   1.000
_cell.angle_alpha   90.00
_cell.angle_beta   90.00
_cell.angle_gamma   90.00
#
_symmetry.space_group_name_H-M   'P 1'
#
loop_
_entity.id
_entity.type
_entity.pdbx_description
1 polymer ?
#
loop_
_entity_poly.entity_id
_entity_poly.type
_entity_poly.pdbx_seq_one_letter_code
_entity_poly.pdbx_strand_id
1 'polypeptide(L)'
;MEVRSDGGGPMMLGRFQQEIGKVRGQVSVAVGMGAALIIIGTFLFHHLMDWTWEESFYFSVVTLTTVGYGDLTPDTGFQRVVIAIYVLIGVTIFVTAIGIIGVNVIEKRQAKLADRMTEDNEKLHIRVLELEERIEKYKTDRERSNTEEEPAPEEQEVT
;
A
#
# COMPACT_ATOMS: atom_id res chain seq x y z
N MET A 1 28.27 30.29 -15.08
CA MET A 1 27.94 28.86 -14.94
C MET A 1 27.79 28.58 -13.47
N GLU A 2 26.57 28.70 -12.95
CA GLU A 2 26.27 28.45 -11.55
C GLU A 2 25.65 27.05 -11.49
N VAL A 3 26.44 26.10 -10.98
CA VAL A 3 25.99 24.74 -10.72
C VAL A 3 25.01 24.83 -9.56
N ARG A 4 23.72 24.83 -9.88
CA ARG A 4 22.65 24.68 -8.90
C ARG A 4 22.66 23.24 -8.40
N SER A 5 23.49 22.99 -7.38
CA SER A 5 23.43 21.83 -6.50
C SER A 5 22.16 21.97 -5.66
N ASP A 6 21.02 21.56 -6.22
CA ASP A 6 19.79 21.42 -5.45
C ASP A 6 19.97 20.21 -4.52
N GLY A 7 20.27 20.53 -3.27
CA GLY A 7 20.45 19.55 -2.22
C GLY A 7 19.19 18.72 -2.08
N GLY A 8 19.33 17.41 -2.32
CA GLY A 8 18.43 16.39 -1.82
C GLY A 8 18.46 16.39 -0.29
N GLY A 9 17.77 17.36 0.31
CA GLY A 9 17.56 17.42 1.75
C GLY A 9 16.74 16.21 2.25
N PRO A 10 16.74 15.95 3.57
CA PRO A 10 16.17 14.75 4.21
C PRO A 10 14.63 14.73 4.19
N MET A 11 14.03 14.67 3.00
CA MET A 11 12.57 14.63 2.80
C MET A 11 12.02 13.18 2.83
N MET A 12 12.90 12.18 2.71
CA MET A 12 12.55 10.74 2.70
C MET A 12 12.42 10.11 4.10
N LEU A 13 13.04 10.71 5.13
CA LEU A 13 13.10 10.11 6.48
C LEU A 13 11.82 10.33 7.29
N GLY A 14 11.10 11.44 7.06
CA GLY A 14 9.86 11.76 7.78
C GLY A 14 8.67 10.85 7.42
N ARG A 15 8.48 10.55 6.12
CA ARG A 15 7.40 9.66 5.67
C ARG A 15 7.61 8.20 6.10
N PHE A 16 8.86 7.74 6.13
CA PHE A 16 9.19 6.37 6.57
C PHE A 16 8.90 6.17 8.07
N GLN A 17 9.19 7.18 8.91
CA GLN A 17 8.84 7.17 10.35
C GLN A 17 7.33 7.23 10.58
N GLN A 18 6.61 8.07 9.83
CA GLN A 18 5.16 8.24 9.94
C GLN A 18 4.38 6.96 9.56
N GLU A 19 4.88 6.19 8.60
CA GLU A 19 4.24 4.95 8.18
C GLU A 19 4.48 3.76 9.12
N ILE A 20 5.65 3.69 9.78
CA ILE A 20 5.91 2.68 10.82
C ILE A 20 4.98 2.90 12.02
N GLY A 21 4.65 4.16 12.34
CA GLY A 21 3.68 4.50 13.38
C GLY A 21 2.26 4.00 13.08
N LYS A 22 1.80 4.13 11.83
CA LYS A 22 0.45 3.70 11.42
C LYS A 22 0.26 2.19 11.51
N VAL A 23 1.26 1.41 11.04
CA VAL A 23 1.24 -0.06 11.14
C VAL A 23 1.33 -0.52 12.60
N ARG A 24 2.18 0.12 13.42
CA ARG A 24 2.27 -0.17 14.86
C ARG A 24 0.96 0.10 15.58
N GLY A 25 0.27 1.19 15.24
CA GLY A 25 -1.05 1.52 15.77
C GLY A 25 -2.10 0.46 15.41
N GLN A 26 -2.18 0.07 14.14
CA GLN A 26 -3.14 -0.96 13.69
C GLN A 26 -2.90 -2.31 14.37
N VAL A 27 -1.63 -2.73 14.49
CA VAL A 27 -1.27 -3.96 15.21
C VAL A 27 -1.65 -3.85 16.68
N SER A 28 -1.39 -2.72 17.34
CA SER A 28 -1.79 -2.53 18.75
C SER A 28 -3.30 -2.60 18.97
N VAL A 29 -4.10 -2.09 18.02
CA VAL A 29 -5.57 -2.18 18.08
C VAL A 29 -6.03 -3.63 17.93
N ALA A 30 -5.48 -4.38 16.98
CA ALA A 30 -5.81 -5.80 16.80
C ALA A 30 -5.46 -6.64 18.05
N VAL A 31 -4.30 -6.39 18.65
CA VAL A 31 -3.89 -7.03 19.91
C VAL A 31 -4.83 -6.65 21.05
N GLY A 32 -5.20 -5.38 21.16
CA GLY A 32 -6.16 -4.90 22.16
C GLY A 32 -7.55 -5.53 22.00
N MET A 33 -8.04 -5.67 20.77
CA MET A 33 -9.31 -6.36 20.47
C MET A 33 -9.24 -7.85 20.83
N GLY A 34 -8.14 -8.53 20.52
CA GLY A 34 -7.93 -9.92 20.92
C GLY A 34 -7.91 -10.10 22.44
N ALA A 35 -7.20 -9.23 23.16
CA ALA A 35 -7.18 -9.24 24.63
C ALA A 35 -8.58 -9.00 25.22
N ALA A 36 -9.35 -8.06 24.65
CA ALA A 36 -10.73 -7.80 25.07
C ALA A 36 -11.63 -9.03 24.85
N LEU A 37 -11.51 -9.73 23.72
CA LEU A 37 -12.25 -10.98 23.49
C LEU A 37 -11.89 -12.08 24.48
N ILE A 38 -10.63 -12.18 24.90
CA ILE A 38 -10.21 -13.15 25.91
C ILE A 38 -10.84 -12.80 27.26
N ILE A 39 -10.81 -11.53 27.67
CA ILE A 39 -11.42 -11.08 28.94
C ILE A 39 -12.93 -11.32 28.93
N ILE A 40 -13.61 -10.92 27.86
CA ILE A 40 -15.07 -11.10 27.69
C ILE A 40 -15.41 -12.59 27.67
N GLY A 41 -14.68 -13.40 26.91
CA GLY A 41 -14.85 -14.85 26.83
C GLY A 41 -14.66 -15.51 28.20
N THR A 42 -13.60 -15.14 28.92
CA THR A 42 -13.30 -15.66 30.27
C THR A 42 -14.44 -15.37 31.23
N PHE A 43 -14.94 -14.13 31.25
CA PHE A 43 -16.06 -13.75 32.11
C PHE A 43 -17.35 -14.49 31.73
N LEU A 44 -17.62 -14.61 30.43
CA LEU A 44 -18.79 -15.31 29.89
C LEU A 44 -18.75 -16.80 30.27
N PHE A 45 -17.64 -17.50 30.04
CA PHE A 45 -17.53 -18.92 30.32
C PHE A 45 -17.52 -19.23 31.81
N HIS A 46 -16.92 -18.35 32.63
CA HIS A 46 -16.98 -18.48 34.09
C HIS A 46 -18.43 -18.47 34.60
N HIS A 47 -19.27 -17.56 34.07
CA HIS A 47 -20.67 -17.44 34.51
C HIS A 47 -21.62 -18.46 33.86
N LEU A 48 -21.33 -18.92 32.64
CA LEU A 48 -22.24 -19.82 31.90
C LEU A 48 -21.90 -21.30 32.08
N MET A 49 -20.66 -21.64 32.42
CA MET A 49 -20.20 -23.02 32.54
C MET A 49 -19.77 -23.40 33.95
N ASP A 50 -19.87 -22.48 34.91
CA ASP A 50 -19.42 -22.67 36.31
C ASP A 50 -17.96 -23.16 36.42
N TRP A 51 -17.15 -22.91 35.39
CA TRP A 51 -15.72 -23.22 35.36
C TRP A 51 -14.94 -22.22 36.19
N THR A 52 -13.78 -22.63 36.70
CA THR A 52 -12.87 -21.71 37.38
C THR A 52 -12.38 -20.60 36.44
N TRP A 53 -11.87 -19.50 37.00
CA TRP A 53 -11.29 -18.41 36.20
C TRP A 53 -10.15 -18.90 35.30
N GLU A 54 -9.36 -19.85 35.78
CA GLU A 54 -8.22 -20.44 35.06
C GLU A 54 -8.70 -21.28 33.87
N GLU A 55 -9.67 -22.16 34.08
CA GLU A 55 -10.28 -22.98 33.02
C GLU A 55 -10.96 -22.11 31.96
N SER A 56 -11.68 -21.06 32.38
CA SER A 56 -12.37 -20.14 31.49
C SER A 56 -11.40 -19.31 30.64
N PHE A 57 -10.30 -18.86 31.23
CA PHE A 57 -9.24 -18.15 30.52
C PHE A 57 -8.53 -19.07 29.53
N TYR A 58 -8.14 -20.26 29.98
CA TYR A 58 -7.52 -21.28 29.15
C TYR A 58 -8.41 -21.63 27.95
N PHE A 59 -9.70 -21.91 28.18
CA PHE A 59 -10.64 -22.24 27.12
C PHE A 59 -10.80 -21.08 26.12
N SER A 60 -10.89 -19.83 26.61
CA SER A 60 -10.97 -18.64 25.75
C SER A 60 -9.75 -18.51 24.84
N VAL A 61 -8.53 -18.67 25.40
CA VAL A 61 -7.28 -18.58 24.64
C VAL A 61 -7.17 -19.72 23.63
N VAL A 62 -7.38 -20.97 24.04
CA VAL A 62 -7.28 -22.16 23.17
C VAL A 62 -8.30 -22.12 22.03
N THR A 63 -9.50 -21.61 22.30
CA THR A 63 -10.55 -21.42 21.30
C THR A 63 -10.20 -20.31 20.32
N LEU A 64 -9.77 -19.14 20.81
CA LEU A 64 -9.46 -17.97 19.98
C LEU A 64 -8.19 -18.15 19.15
N THR A 65 -7.20 -18.88 19.68
CA THR A 65 -5.98 -19.28 18.97
C THR A 65 -6.20 -20.46 18.02
N THR A 66 -7.42 -21.00 17.94
CA THR A 66 -7.79 -22.14 17.09
C THR A 66 -7.04 -23.44 17.40
N VAL A 67 -6.43 -23.56 18.58
CA VAL A 67 -5.72 -24.77 19.02
C VAL A 67 -6.74 -25.88 19.34
N GLY A 68 -7.79 -25.55 20.10
CA GLY A 68 -8.95 -26.42 20.31
C GLY A 68 -8.65 -27.83 20.83
N TYR A 69 -7.96 -27.97 21.96
CA TYR A 69 -7.61 -29.29 22.52
C TYR A 69 -8.81 -30.20 22.82
N GLY A 70 -9.97 -29.61 23.17
CA GLY A 70 -11.21 -30.36 23.42
C GLY A 70 -11.24 -31.09 24.77
N ASP A 71 -10.35 -30.70 25.69
CA ASP A 71 -10.29 -31.17 27.08
C ASP A 71 -11.39 -30.55 27.95
N LEU A 72 -11.73 -29.29 27.70
CA LEU A 72 -12.91 -28.63 28.25
C LEU A 72 -13.99 -28.55 27.18
N THR A 73 -15.17 -29.08 27.47
CA THR A 73 -16.29 -29.11 26.52
C THR A 73 -17.59 -28.66 27.17
N PRO A 74 -18.44 -27.94 26.44
CA PRO A 74 -19.76 -27.55 26.94
C PRO A 74 -20.70 -28.75 27.12
N ASP A 75 -21.31 -28.81 28.30
CA ASP A 75 -22.23 -29.88 28.69
C ASP A 75 -23.61 -29.72 28.03
N THR A 76 -24.01 -28.48 27.75
CA THR A 76 -25.35 -28.18 27.22
C THR A 76 -25.33 -27.70 25.77
N GLY A 77 -26.44 -27.96 25.05
CA GLY A 77 -26.64 -27.44 23.69
C GLY A 77 -26.62 -25.91 23.64
N PHE A 78 -27.11 -25.24 24.68
CA PHE A 78 -27.08 -23.78 24.78
C PHE A 78 -25.65 -23.23 24.84
N GLN A 79 -24.79 -23.79 25.69
CA GLN A 79 -23.38 -23.38 25.79
C GLN A 79 -22.64 -23.55 24.46
N ARG A 80 -22.93 -24.63 23.71
CA ARG A 80 -22.35 -24.85 22.36
C ARG A 80 -22.71 -23.73 21.38
N VAL A 81 -23.95 -23.26 21.41
CA VAL A 81 -24.41 -22.14 20.56
C VAL A 81 -23.68 -20.85 20.97
N VAL A 82 -23.53 -20.60 22.27
CA VAL A 82 -22.81 -19.42 22.76
C VAL A 82 -21.34 -19.43 22.31
N ILE A 83 -20.65 -20.57 22.41
CA ILE A 83 -19.28 -20.73 21.92
C ILE A 83 -19.22 -20.51 20.40
N ALA A 84 -20.17 -21.04 19.64
CA ALA A 84 -20.21 -20.84 18.20
C ALA A 84 -20.32 -19.34 17.84
N ILE A 85 -21.19 -18.60 18.53
CA ILE A 85 -21.31 -17.14 18.36
C ILE A 85 -20.01 -16.43 18.74
N TYR A 86 -19.39 -16.82 19.86
CA TYR A 86 -18.11 -16.27 20.31
C TYR A 86 -17.01 -16.44 19.24
N VAL A 87 -16.90 -17.63 18.66
CA VAL A 87 -15.93 -17.93 17.59
C VAL A 87 -16.21 -17.10 16.33
N LEU A 88 -17.48 -16.96 15.93
CA LEU A 88 -17.84 -16.14 14.76
C LEU A 88 -17.43 -14.67 14.92
N ILE A 89 -17.62 -14.11 16.12
CA ILE A 89 -17.18 -12.75 16.45
C ILE A 89 -15.65 -12.67 16.37
N GLY A 90 -14.95 -13.64 16.97
CA GLY A 90 -13.49 -13.72 16.92
C GLY A 90 -12.93 -13.74 15.49
N VAL A 91 -13.48 -14.62 14.64
CA VAL A 91 -13.08 -14.74 13.23
C VAL A 91 -13.30 -13.43 12.47
N THR A 92 -14.42 -12.74 12.70
CA THR A 92 -14.71 -11.45 12.03
C THR A 92 -13.65 -10.40 12.35
N ILE A 93 -13.20 -10.34 13.60
CA ILE A 93 -12.15 -9.43 14.05
C ILE A 93 -10.81 -9.79 13.40
N PHE A 94 -10.46 -11.08 13.34
CA PHE A 94 -9.24 -11.54 12.67
C PHE A 94 -9.22 -11.19 11.17
N VAL A 95 -10.32 -11.46 10.45
CA VAL A 95 -10.46 -11.15 9.02
C VAL A 95 -10.29 -9.64 8.78
N THR A 96 -10.94 -8.83 9.62
CA THR A 96 -10.85 -7.36 9.52
C THR A 96 -9.43 -6.87 9.78
N ALA A 97 -8.74 -7.42 10.78
CA ALA A 97 -7.36 -7.07 11.10
C ALA A 97 -6.41 -7.37 9.92
N ILE A 98 -6.54 -8.55 9.30
CA ILE A 98 -5.76 -8.93 8.12
C ILE A 98 -6.09 -8.01 6.94
N GLY A 99 -7.38 -7.71 6.71
CA GLY A 99 -7.84 -6.83 5.63
C GLY A 99 -7.23 -5.43 5.72
N ILE A 100 -7.21 -4.84 6.92
CA ILE A 100 -6.59 -3.53 7.16
C ILE A 100 -5.11 -3.55 6.80
N ILE A 101 -4.35 -4.56 7.25
CA ILE A 101 -2.93 -4.67 6.92
C ILE A 101 -2.74 -4.82 5.41
N GLY A 102 -3.55 -5.68 4.77
CA GLY A 102 -3.51 -5.92 3.33
C GLY A 102 -3.72 -4.65 2.51
N VAL A 103 -4.75 -3.86 2.82
CA VAL A 103 -5.04 -2.59 2.14
C VAL A 103 -3.87 -1.62 2.28
N ASN A 104 -3.31 -1.47 3.48
CA ASN A 104 -2.18 -0.56 3.71
C ASN A 104 -0.90 -1.01 2.96
N VAL A 105 -0.72 -2.31 2.68
CA VAL A 105 0.39 -2.81 1.85
C VAL A 105 0.14 -2.54 0.37
N ILE A 106 -1.09 -2.70 -0.10
CA ILE A 106 -1.46 -2.51 -1.51
C ILE A 106 -1.40 -1.04 -1.90
N GLU A 107 -1.91 -0.13 -1.06
CA GLU A 107 -1.86 1.32 -1.28
C GLU A 107 -0.42 1.80 -1.49
N LYS A 108 0.54 1.27 -0.74
CA LYS A 108 1.97 1.61 -0.89
C LYS A 108 2.55 1.17 -2.22
N ARG A 109 2.12 0.00 -2.71
CA ARG A 109 2.56 -0.50 -4.02
C ARG A 109 2.00 0.37 -5.14
N GLN A 110 0.73 0.77 -5.03
CA GLN A 110 0.06 1.61 -6.02
C GLN A 110 0.63 3.03 -6.08
N ALA A 111 0.85 3.68 -4.92
CA ALA A 111 1.43 5.02 -4.87
C ALA A 111 2.85 5.05 -5.48
N LYS A 112 3.67 4.04 -5.17
CA LYS A 112 5.04 3.96 -5.70
C LYS A 112 5.09 3.67 -7.21
N LEU A 113 4.09 3.00 -7.76
CA LEU A 113 3.96 2.81 -9.20
C LEU A 113 3.49 4.07 -9.90
N ALA A 114 2.52 4.80 -9.31
CA ALA A 114 2.04 6.07 -9.85
C ALA A 114 3.17 7.10 -9.93
N ASP A 115 3.97 7.26 -8.87
CA ASP A 115 5.11 8.21 -8.86
C ASP A 115 6.11 7.92 -9.98
N ARG A 116 6.40 6.63 -10.24
CA ARG A 116 7.30 6.19 -11.33
C ARG A 116 6.74 6.51 -12.70
N MET A 117 5.42 6.37 -12.89
CA MET A 117 4.78 6.71 -14.16
C MET A 117 4.87 8.20 -14.44
N THR A 118 4.68 9.06 -13.43
CA THR A 118 4.86 10.51 -13.60
C THR A 118 6.30 10.88 -13.95
N GLU A 119 7.28 10.29 -13.26
CA GLU A 119 8.70 10.56 -13.52
C GLU A 119 9.12 10.11 -14.94
N ASP A 120 8.67 8.94 -15.38
CA ASP A 120 8.94 8.45 -16.73
C ASP A 120 8.23 9.30 -17.80
N ASN A 121 6.99 9.74 -17.54
CA ASN A 121 6.25 10.59 -18.47
C ASN A 121 6.87 11.98 -18.60
N GLU A 122 7.38 12.55 -17.50
CA GLU A 122 8.11 13.82 -17.51
C GLU A 122 9.42 13.71 -18.32
N LYS A 123 10.18 12.62 -18.13
CA LYS A 123 11.39 12.35 -18.94
C LYS A 123 11.08 12.15 -20.42
N LEU A 124 9.97 11.47 -20.72
CA LEU A 124 9.50 11.31 -22.10
C LEU A 124 9.13 12.65 -22.72
N HIS A 125 8.46 13.52 -21.96
CA HIS A 125 8.10 14.85 -22.45
C HIS A 125 9.34 15.66 -22.85
N ILE A 126 10.38 15.65 -22.01
CA ILE A 126 11.66 16.33 -22.33
C ILE A 126 12.31 15.74 -23.58
N ARG A 127 12.36 14.40 -23.70
CA ARG A 127 12.94 13.74 -24.88
C ARG A 127 12.17 14.04 -26.17
N VAL A 128 10.84 14.19 -26.09
CA VAL A 128 10.02 14.56 -27.25
C VAL A 128 10.35 15.98 -27.69
N LEU A 129 10.47 16.93 -26.75
CA LEU A 129 10.85 18.32 -27.06
C LEU A 129 12.24 18.41 -27.71
N GLU A 130 13.24 17.66 -27.19
CA GLU A 130 14.58 17.61 -27.80
C GLU A 130 14.56 17.03 -29.23
N LEU A 131 13.69 16.06 -29.49
CA LEU A 131 13.53 15.50 -30.83
C LEU A 131 12.84 16.48 -31.79
N GLU A 132 11.83 17.20 -31.33
CA GLU A 132 11.16 18.24 -32.12
C GLU A 132 12.14 19.35 -32.52
N GLU A 133 12.97 19.82 -31.59
CA GLU A 133 14.01 20.82 -31.87
C GLU A 133 15.04 20.29 -32.88
N ARG A 134 15.50 19.04 -32.74
CA ARG A 134 16.43 18.42 -33.71
C ARG A 134 15.84 18.27 -35.10
N ILE A 135 14.54 17.94 -35.21
CA ILE A 135 13.84 17.82 -36.49
C ILE A 135 13.69 19.20 -37.15
N GLU A 136 13.33 20.22 -36.36
CA GLU A 136 13.17 21.59 -36.86
C GLU A 136 14.51 22.15 -37.37
N LYS A 137 15.59 21.91 -36.64
CA LYS A 137 16.94 22.25 -37.09
C LYS A 137 17.31 21.53 -38.40
N TYR A 138 17.05 20.22 -38.50
CA TYR A 138 17.35 19.45 -39.72
C TYR A 138 16.56 19.96 -40.94
N LYS A 139 15.28 20.32 -40.77
CA LYS A 139 14.47 20.91 -41.84
C LYS A 139 15.06 22.26 -42.29
N THR A 140 15.41 23.12 -41.34
CA THR A 140 16.00 24.44 -41.60
C THR A 140 17.35 24.33 -42.32
N ASP A 141 18.24 23.44 -41.87
CA ASP A 141 19.55 23.20 -42.48
C ASP A 141 19.40 22.65 -43.92
N ARG A 142 18.41 21.78 -44.15
CA ARG A 142 18.11 21.21 -45.47
C ARG A 142 17.47 22.23 -46.42
N GLU A 143 16.59 23.10 -45.94
CA GLU A 143 16.05 24.21 -46.74
C GLU A 143 17.17 25.16 -47.19
N ARG A 144 18.08 25.54 -46.28
CA ARG A 144 19.28 26.33 -46.63
C ARG A 144 20.14 25.66 -47.69
N SER A 145 20.42 24.37 -47.54
CA SER A 145 21.17 23.58 -48.52
C SER A 145 20.49 23.57 -49.90
N ASN A 146 19.16 23.43 -49.95
CA ASN A 146 18.41 23.44 -51.21
C ASN A 146 18.40 24.83 -51.88
N THR A 147 18.39 25.92 -51.11
CA THR A 147 18.44 27.29 -51.66
C THR A 147 19.85 27.67 -52.15
N GLU A 148 20.90 27.11 -51.55
CA GLU A 148 22.29 27.29 -52.03
C GLU A 148 22.61 26.47 -53.29
N GLU A 149 21.94 25.32 -53.50
CA GLU A 149 22.07 24.51 -54.72
C GLU A 149 21.16 24.95 -55.88
N GLU A 150 20.20 25.85 -55.67
CA GLU A 150 19.35 26.37 -56.75
C GLU A 150 20.17 27.29 -57.66
N PRO A 151 20.46 26.90 -58.93
CA PRO A 151 21.30 27.71 -59.81
C PRO A 151 20.59 29.03 -60.09
N ALA A 152 21.34 30.15 -59.96
CA ALA A 152 20.85 31.48 -60.30
C ALA A 152 20.18 31.45 -61.68
N PRO A 153 19.03 32.12 -61.88
CA PRO A 153 18.37 32.15 -63.17
C PRO A 153 19.37 32.62 -64.21
N GLU A 154 19.67 31.76 -65.19
CA GLU A 154 20.46 32.15 -66.36
C GLU A 154 19.80 33.41 -66.93
N GLU A 155 20.51 34.54 -66.82
CA GLU A 155 20.16 35.74 -67.56
C GLU A 155 20.11 35.35 -69.03
N GLN A 156 18.90 35.17 -69.54
CA GLN A 156 18.69 35.07 -70.97
C GLN A 156 19.07 36.43 -71.57
N GLU A 157 20.29 36.48 -72.08
CA GLU A 157 20.82 37.55 -72.91
C GLU A 157 19.94 37.66 -74.17
N VAL A 158 19.00 38.61 -74.16
CA VAL A 158 18.15 38.92 -75.33
C VAL A 158 18.62 40.23 -75.94
N THR A 159 19.30 40.08 -77.09
CA THR A 159 19.56 41.07 -78.15
C THR A 159 18.33 41.84 -78.60
#